data_AF-A0A8R7R8F1-F1
#
_entry.id   AF-A0A8R7R8F1-F1
#
_cell.length_a   1.000
_cell.length_b   1.000
_cell.length_c   1.000
_cell.angle_alpha   90.00
_cell.angle_beta   90.00
_cell.angle_gamma   90.00
#
_symmetry.space_group_name_H-M   'P 1'
#
loop_
_entity.id
_entity.type
_entity.pdbx_description
1 polymer ?
#
loop_
_entity_poly.entity_id
_entity_poly.type
_entity_poly.pdbx_seq_one_letter_code
_entity_poly.pdbx_strand_id
1 'polypeptide(L)'
;MRKITKKYDKKCCSKQGQSFRTEARRLHIEILESPWLHELMALYINLRWNNTVSMELLVDLSLTFGDEDKPTLSCSLLDSLRVDIDLTCSICLDTVFDAVSLSCGHIFCYMCCSAAASVTVVDGLESADPGSKCPICRRAGVFPNALRLNQLNILLRNSCPEYWEKRMQTERVERVRLAREHWERQCRAFTGI
;
A
#
# COMPACT_ATOMS: atom_id res chain seq x y z
N MET A 1 19.45 -4.18 -2.77
CA MET A 1 19.48 -5.67 -2.73
C MET A 1 19.25 -6.41 -4.06
N ARG A 2 18.23 -6.08 -4.88
CA ARG A 2 17.92 -6.81 -6.16
C ARG A 2 19.11 -7.07 -7.09
N LYS A 3 19.90 -6.03 -7.37
CA LYS A 3 21.04 -6.13 -8.30
C LYS A 3 22.14 -7.03 -7.74
N ILE A 4 22.36 -6.99 -6.43
CA ILE A 4 23.36 -7.79 -5.72
C ILE A 4 22.98 -9.26 -5.74
N THR A 5 21.74 -9.59 -5.36
CA THR A 5 21.30 -10.99 -5.32
C THR A 5 21.22 -11.63 -6.71
N LYS A 6 20.82 -10.86 -7.73
CA LYS A 6 20.91 -11.30 -9.13
C LYS A 6 22.35 -11.56 -9.58
N LYS A 7 23.30 -10.72 -9.16
CA LYS A 7 24.73 -10.88 -9.52
C LYS A 7 25.34 -12.07 -8.79
N TYR A 8 24.96 -12.31 -7.54
CA TYR A 8 25.32 -13.49 -6.76
C TYR A 8 24.85 -14.77 -7.45
N ASP A 9 23.54 -14.87 -7.75
CA ASP A 9 22.95 -16.03 -8.43
C ASP A 9 23.63 -16.33 -9.77
N LYS A 10 23.91 -15.26 -10.54
CA LYS A 10 24.64 -15.39 -11.82
C LYS A 10 26.08 -15.89 -11.62
N LYS A 11 26.79 -15.45 -10.58
CA LYS A 11 28.18 -15.84 -10.33
C LYS A 11 28.30 -17.25 -9.74
N CYS A 12 27.34 -17.65 -8.90
CA CYS A 12 27.34 -18.92 -8.20
C CYS A 12 26.48 -20.00 -8.88
N CYS A 13 25.91 -19.72 -10.06
CA CYS A 13 24.98 -20.59 -10.77
C CYS A 13 23.88 -21.15 -9.85
N SER A 14 23.33 -20.31 -8.97
CA SER A 14 22.38 -20.72 -7.94
C SER A 14 21.14 -19.82 -7.92
N LYS A 15 20.14 -20.18 -7.10
CA LYS A 15 18.96 -19.33 -6.82
C LYS A 15 18.94 -18.80 -5.39
N GLN A 16 20.03 -18.99 -4.64
CA GLN A 16 20.06 -18.75 -3.19
C GLN A 16 19.92 -17.26 -2.86
N GLY A 17 20.45 -16.36 -3.69
CA GLY A 17 20.29 -14.92 -3.54
C GLY A 17 18.84 -14.47 -3.78
N GLN A 18 18.16 -15.06 -4.77
CA GLN A 18 16.72 -14.85 -4.96
C GLN A 18 15.89 -15.40 -3.80
N SER A 19 16.21 -16.59 -3.29
CA SER A 19 15.56 -17.17 -2.10
C SER A 19 15.75 -16.29 -0.87
N PHE A 20 16.99 -15.87 -0.57
CA PHE A 20 17.29 -14.94 0.51
C PHE A 20 16.52 -13.64 0.38
N ARG A 21 16.46 -13.03 -0.82
CA ARG A 21 15.72 -11.78 -1.02
C ARG A 21 14.22 -11.95 -0.83
N THR A 22 13.67 -13.08 -1.26
CA THR A 22 12.24 -13.38 -1.05
C THR A 22 11.96 -13.54 0.43
N GLU A 23 12.84 -14.23 1.16
CA GLU A 23 12.74 -14.45 2.60
C GLU A 23 12.95 -13.16 3.40
N ALA A 24 13.94 -12.35 3.05
CA ALA A 24 14.18 -11.05 3.68
C ALA A 24 12.99 -10.10 3.52
N ARG A 25 12.28 -10.16 2.38
CA ARG A 25 11.03 -9.40 2.18
C ARG A 25 9.88 -9.98 2.98
N ARG A 26 9.72 -11.30 3.00
CA ARG A 26 8.70 -11.99 3.80
C ARG A 26 8.84 -11.64 5.28
N LEU A 27 10.08 -11.60 5.76
CA LEU A 27 10.43 -11.25 7.13
C LEU A 27 10.51 -9.73 7.37
N HIS A 28 10.19 -8.89 6.38
CA HIS A 28 10.28 -7.42 6.46
C HIS A 28 11.65 -6.88 6.89
N ILE A 29 12.73 -7.64 6.63
CA ILE A 29 14.12 -7.24 6.89
C ILE A 29 14.56 -6.13 5.92
N GLU A 30 13.98 -6.06 4.72
CA GLU A 30 14.07 -4.87 3.86
C GLU A 30 13.15 -3.77 4.42
N ILE A 31 13.59 -3.06 5.48
CA ILE A 31 12.83 -2.03 6.21
C ILE A 31 12.14 -1.02 5.27
N LEU A 32 12.79 -0.67 4.16
CA LEU A 32 12.28 0.25 3.14
C LEU A 32 11.02 -0.25 2.40
N GLU A 33 10.78 -1.56 2.37
CA GLU A 33 9.57 -2.15 1.78
C GLU A 33 8.53 -2.50 2.85
N SER A 34 8.79 -2.17 4.12
CA SER A 34 7.87 -2.48 5.22
C SER A 34 6.67 -1.53 5.23
N PRO A 35 5.43 -2.03 5.20
CA PRO A 35 4.22 -1.21 5.36
C PRO A 35 4.25 -0.36 6.63
N TRP A 36 4.87 -0.88 7.70
CA TRP A 36 5.00 -0.19 8.97
C TRP A 36 5.91 1.03 8.91
N LEU A 37 6.93 1.04 8.04
CA LEU A 37 7.75 2.24 7.85
C LEU A 37 6.88 3.40 7.33
N HIS A 38 6.03 3.14 6.35
CA HIS A 38 5.11 4.12 5.77
C HIS A 38 4.12 4.65 6.82
N GLU A 39 3.55 3.76 7.64
CA GLU A 39 2.65 4.15 8.74
C GLU A 39 3.37 4.96 9.82
N LEU A 40 4.58 4.57 10.22
CA LEU A 40 5.37 5.30 11.22
C LEU A 40 5.76 6.68 10.69
N MET A 41 6.11 6.77 9.42
CA MET A 41 6.37 8.05 8.77
C MET A 41 5.13 8.94 8.81
N ALA A 42 3.98 8.43 8.36
CA ALA A 42 2.75 9.22 8.38
C ALA A 42 2.32 9.61 9.81
N LEU A 43 2.45 8.69 10.77
CA LEU A 43 2.18 8.94 12.19
C LEU A 43 3.06 10.08 12.72
N TYR A 44 4.36 10.06 12.42
CA TYR A 44 5.28 11.09 12.87
C TYR A 44 4.89 12.47 12.34
N ILE A 45 4.53 12.58 11.05
CA ILE A 45 4.05 13.84 10.49
C ILE A 45 2.75 14.27 11.19
N ASN A 46 1.79 13.35 11.36
CA ASN A 46 0.51 13.64 12.02
C ASN A 46 0.67 14.11 13.47
N LEU A 47 1.64 13.53 14.20
CA LEU A 47 1.93 13.86 15.60
C LEU A 47 2.73 15.15 15.78
N ARG A 48 3.28 15.74 14.69
CA ARG A 48 4.15 16.91 14.72
C ARG A 48 3.42 18.23 15.02
N TRP A 49 2.53 18.20 16.03
CA TRP A 49 2.02 19.36 16.74
C TRP A 49 2.77 19.65 18.05
N ASN A 50 3.57 18.72 18.64
CA ASN A 50 4.39 19.04 19.82
C ASN A 50 5.74 18.30 19.82
N ASN A 51 6.82 19.05 20.11
CA ASN A 51 8.26 18.74 20.04
C ASN A 51 8.78 17.56 20.91
N THR A 52 8.01 16.53 21.21
CA THR A 52 8.39 15.57 22.27
C THR A 52 8.99 14.25 21.80
N VAL A 53 8.95 13.93 20.50
CA VAL A 53 9.50 12.67 19.98
C VAL A 53 10.49 12.97 18.87
N SER A 54 11.78 12.96 19.19
CA SER A 54 12.84 12.93 18.19
C SER A 54 12.99 11.49 17.71
N MET A 55 12.64 11.21 16.46
CA MET A 55 13.02 9.97 15.80
C MET A 55 14.44 10.17 15.25
N GLU A 56 15.46 9.80 16.03
CA GLU A 56 16.88 9.91 15.63
C GLU A 56 17.19 9.22 14.29
N LEU A 57 16.34 8.29 13.86
CA LEU A 57 16.50 7.52 12.62
C LEU A 57 15.90 8.17 11.38
N LEU A 58 14.82 8.97 11.51
CA LEU A 58 14.10 9.57 10.38
C LEU A 58 14.17 11.10 10.47
N VAL A 59 14.96 11.69 9.60
CA VAL A 59 15.16 13.15 9.50
C VAL A 59 14.47 13.66 8.23
N ASP A 60 14.15 14.96 8.19
CA ASP A 60 13.55 15.65 7.04
C ASP A 60 12.25 15.03 6.50
N LEU A 61 11.48 14.41 7.39
CA LEU A 61 10.24 13.76 7.01
C LEU A 61 9.20 14.79 6.56
N SER A 62 8.74 14.63 5.32
CA SER A 62 7.80 15.56 4.67
C SER A 62 6.90 14.84 3.65
N LEU A 63 5.73 15.41 3.44
CA LEU A 63 4.86 15.08 2.32
C LEU A 63 4.90 16.27 1.33
N THR A 64 5.22 15.98 0.08
CA THR A 64 5.28 17.00 -0.99
C THR A 64 4.38 16.59 -2.15
N PHE A 65 3.93 17.58 -2.91
CA PHE A 65 3.14 17.38 -4.13
C PHE A 65 3.99 17.85 -5.31
N GLY A 66 4.29 16.94 -6.25
CA GLY A 66 5.11 17.24 -7.44
C GLY A 66 4.33 17.95 -8.55
N ASP A 67 4.93 18.02 -9.74
CA ASP A 67 4.44 18.78 -10.91
C ASP A 67 3.03 18.40 -11.41
N GLU A 68 2.51 17.23 -11.02
CA GLU A 68 1.18 16.71 -11.38
C GLU A 68 0.28 16.51 -10.14
N ASP A 69 0.51 17.28 -9.08
CA ASP A 69 -0.12 17.12 -7.76
C ASP A 69 0.03 15.70 -7.17
N LYS A 70 1.09 14.99 -7.59
CA LYS A 70 1.38 13.62 -7.13
C LYS A 70 2.03 13.65 -5.74
N PRO A 71 1.40 13.05 -4.73
CA PRO A 71 1.94 13.07 -3.38
C PRO A 71 3.13 12.12 -3.27
N THR A 72 4.25 12.64 -2.76
CA THR A 72 5.44 11.87 -2.44
C THR A 72 5.78 12.06 -0.97
N LEU A 73 5.85 10.95 -0.24
CA LEU A 73 6.28 10.92 1.16
C LEU A 73 7.78 10.64 1.21
N SER A 74 8.55 11.59 1.75
CA SER A 74 10.01 11.55 1.72
C SER A 74 10.64 11.67 3.09
N CYS A 75 11.71 10.91 3.36
CA CYS A 75 12.58 11.09 4.53
C CYS A 75 14.05 10.79 4.23
N SER A 76 14.92 11.27 5.11
CA SER A 76 16.33 10.90 5.18
C SER A 76 16.51 9.88 6.31
N LEU A 77 16.94 8.66 5.96
CA LEU A 77 17.33 7.62 6.90
C LEU A 77 18.83 7.73 7.19
N LEU A 78 19.22 7.81 8.46
CA LEU A 78 20.62 7.83 8.91
C LEU A 78 21.48 8.88 8.16
N ASP A 79 20.90 10.07 7.92
CA ASP A 79 21.53 11.25 7.30
C ASP A 79 22.16 11.05 5.90
N SER A 80 21.94 9.89 5.26
CA SER A 80 22.63 9.53 4.01
C SER A 80 21.73 8.85 2.98
N LEU A 81 20.60 8.26 3.40
CA LEU A 81 19.71 7.52 2.52
C LEU A 81 18.35 8.21 2.42
N ARG A 82 18.12 8.91 1.31
CA ARG A 82 16.80 9.45 0.99
C ARG A 82 15.86 8.33 0.55
N VAL A 83 14.69 8.28 1.17
CA VAL A 83 13.58 7.38 0.85
C VAL A 83 12.44 8.23 0.34
N ASP A 84 12.05 8.01 -0.91
CA ASP A 84 10.90 8.66 -1.53
C ASP A 84 9.85 7.59 -1.86
N ILE A 85 8.65 7.76 -1.33
CA ILE A 85 7.51 6.86 -1.53
C ILE A 85 6.48 7.61 -2.37
N ASP A 86 6.25 7.11 -3.58
CA ASP A 86 5.16 7.55 -4.44
C ASP A 86 3.82 7.05 -3.85
N LEU A 87 2.93 8.00 -3.55
CA LEU A 87 1.58 7.72 -3.02
C LEU A 87 0.52 7.75 -4.13
N THR A 88 0.91 7.51 -5.38
CA THR A 88 0.00 7.32 -6.51
C THR A 88 -0.40 5.85 -6.65
N CYS A 89 -1.70 5.58 -6.73
CA CYS A 89 -2.20 4.24 -6.98
C CYS A 89 -1.91 3.83 -8.43
N SER A 90 -1.11 2.79 -8.65
CA SER A 90 -0.79 2.33 -10.02
C SER A 90 -1.96 1.72 -10.82
N ILE A 91 -3.15 1.61 -10.22
CA ILE A 91 -4.36 1.10 -10.91
C ILE A 91 -5.23 2.25 -11.41
N CYS A 92 -5.63 3.18 -10.53
CA CYS A 92 -6.45 4.33 -10.92
C CYS A 92 -5.64 5.56 -11.31
N LEU A 93 -4.32 5.55 -11.09
CA LEU A 93 -3.37 6.63 -11.38
C LEU A 93 -3.60 7.93 -10.60
N ASP A 94 -4.52 7.91 -9.63
CA ASP A 94 -4.75 9.00 -8.67
C ASP A 94 -3.98 8.77 -7.36
N THR A 95 -3.91 9.80 -6.52
CA THR A 95 -3.50 9.68 -5.10
C THR A 95 -4.24 8.54 -4.40
N VAL A 96 -3.50 7.67 -3.71
CA VAL A 96 -4.07 6.54 -2.97
C VAL A 96 -5.15 7.02 -1.99
N PHE A 97 -6.29 6.36 -2.02
CA PHE A 97 -7.42 6.64 -1.13
C PHE A 97 -7.82 5.35 -0.42
N ASP A 98 -8.09 5.45 0.88
CA ASP A 98 -8.26 4.29 1.73
C ASP A 98 -7.09 3.30 1.53
N ALA A 99 -5.88 3.82 1.73
CA ALA A 99 -4.64 3.20 1.32
C ALA A 99 -4.43 1.85 2.03
N VAL A 100 -4.03 0.87 1.23
CA VAL A 100 -3.70 -0.48 1.66
C VAL A 100 -2.35 -0.86 1.08
N SER A 101 -1.45 -1.33 1.95
CA SER A 101 -0.21 -1.99 1.52
C SER A 101 -0.41 -3.50 1.45
N LEU A 102 -0.15 -4.09 0.29
CA LEU A 102 -0.10 -5.55 0.16
C LEU A 102 1.09 -6.11 0.94
N SER A 103 1.09 -7.41 1.26
CA SER A 103 2.23 -8.05 1.96
C SER A 103 3.56 -8.02 1.18
N CYS A 104 3.51 -7.55 -0.07
CA CYS A 104 4.69 -7.29 -0.90
C CYS A 104 5.23 -5.85 -0.80
N GLY A 105 4.63 -4.98 0.02
CA GLY A 105 5.02 -3.60 0.28
C GLY A 105 4.35 -2.56 -0.62
N HIS A 106 3.75 -2.96 -1.76
CA HIS A 106 3.12 -2.03 -2.69
C HIS A 106 1.78 -1.51 -2.18
N ILE A 107 1.56 -0.20 -2.36
CA ILE A 107 0.40 0.52 -1.86
C ILE A 107 -0.59 0.79 -2.99
N PHE A 108 -1.88 0.61 -2.71
CA PHE A 108 -2.99 0.90 -3.63
C PHE A 108 -4.19 1.42 -2.85
N CYS A 109 -5.22 1.89 -3.55
CA CYS A 109 -6.54 2.12 -2.95
C CYS A 109 -7.21 0.79 -2.60
N TYR A 110 -7.94 0.72 -1.48
CA TYR A 110 -8.68 -0.48 -1.08
C TYR A 110 -9.57 -1.04 -2.21
N MET A 111 -10.40 -0.19 -2.83
CA MET A 111 -11.28 -0.56 -3.94
C MET A 111 -10.53 -1.14 -5.14
N CYS A 112 -9.36 -0.57 -5.45
CA CYS A 112 -8.52 -1.04 -6.55
C CYS A 112 -7.90 -2.41 -6.22
N CYS A 113 -7.49 -2.63 -4.98
CA CYS A 113 -7.05 -3.94 -4.51
C CYS A 113 -8.18 -4.98 -4.60
N SER A 114 -9.40 -4.65 -4.16
CA SER A 114 -10.53 -5.57 -4.22
C SER A 114 -10.82 -6.00 -5.65
N ALA A 115 -10.86 -5.04 -6.58
CA ALA A 115 -11.02 -5.32 -8.01
C ALA A 115 -9.88 -6.18 -8.56
N ALA A 116 -8.61 -5.84 -8.26
CA ALA A 116 -7.44 -6.58 -8.74
C ALA A 116 -7.38 -8.02 -8.20
N ALA A 117 -7.86 -8.25 -6.98
CA ALA A 117 -7.94 -9.58 -6.38
C ALA A 117 -9.20 -10.35 -6.77
N SER A 118 -10.10 -9.75 -7.56
CA SER A 118 -11.41 -10.29 -7.94
C SER A 118 -12.30 -10.63 -6.74
N VAL A 119 -12.22 -9.82 -5.67
CA VAL A 119 -13.04 -9.96 -4.47
C VAL A 119 -14.00 -8.78 -4.34
N THR A 120 -15.14 -9.00 -3.70
CA THR A 120 -16.03 -7.88 -3.38
C THR A 120 -15.51 -7.10 -2.19
N VAL A 121 -15.92 -5.83 -2.10
CA VAL A 121 -15.60 -4.96 -0.95
C VAL A 121 -16.24 -5.45 0.36
N VAL A 122 -17.23 -6.35 0.27
CA VAL A 122 -17.92 -6.96 1.40
C VAL A 122 -17.15 -8.18 1.91
N ASP A 123 -16.66 -9.03 0.99
CA ASP A 123 -15.89 -10.23 1.33
C ASP A 123 -14.47 -9.91 1.85
N GLY A 124 -13.95 -8.74 1.49
CA GLY A 124 -12.64 -8.28 1.92
C GLY A 124 -11.48 -8.95 1.17
N LEU A 125 -10.26 -8.45 1.41
CA LEU A 125 -9.05 -8.91 0.73
C LEU A 125 -8.54 -10.26 1.27
N GLU A 126 -8.95 -10.62 2.48
CA GLU A 126 -8.76 -11.92 3.12
C GLU A 126 -9.34 -13.09 2.31
N SER A 127 -10.40 -12.83 1.54
CA SER A 127 -11.06 -13.83 0.69
C SER A 127 -10.40 -14.03 -0.67
N ALA A 128 -9.32 -13.30 -0.95
CA ALA A 128 -8.67 -13.34 -2.26
C ALA A 128 -8.06 -14.71 -2.57
N ASP A 129 -8.21 -15.13 -3.83
CA ASP A 129 -7.58 -16.34 -4.35
C ASP A 129 -6.05 -16.30 -4.12
N PRO A 130 -5.42 -17.36 -3.58
CA PRO A 130 -3.97 -17.39 -3.35
C PRO A 130 -3.13 -17.17 -4.62
N GLY A 131 -3.68 -17.47 -5.80
CA GLY A 131 -3.10 -17.22 -7.11
C GLY A 131 -3.22 -15.78 -7.60
N SER A 132 -4.04 -14.92 -7.00
CA SER A 132 -4.14 -13.49 -7.31
C SER A 132 -2.81 -12.78 -7.08
N LYS A 133 -2.38 -11.97 -8.06
CA LYS A 133 -1.04 -11.39 -8.12
C LYS A 133 -1.04 -9.88 -7.93
N CYS A 134 -0.01 -9.36 -7.26
CA CYS A 134 0.25 -7.91 -7.20
C CYS A 134 0.37 -7.32 -8.62
N PRO A 135 -0.34 -6.22 -8.95
CA PRO A 135 -0.23 -5.56 -10.25
C PRO A 135 1.18 -5.04 -10.58
N ILE A 136 1.97 -4.65 -9.57
CA ILE A 136 3.32 -4.12 -9.77
C ILE A 136 4.36 -5.25 -9.85
N CYS A 137 4.45 -6.11 -8.83
CA CYS A 137 5.55 -7.08 -8.73
C CYS A 137 5.17 -8.51 -9.13
N ARG A 138 3.89 -8.77 -9.45
CA ARG A 138 3.34 -10.06 -9.88
C ARG A 138 3.49 -11.22 -8.87
N ARG A 139 3.81 -10.92 -7.60
CA ARG A 139 3.84 -11.91 -6.53
C ARG A 139 2.41 -12.34 -6.19
N ALA A 140 2.18 -13.64 -6.06
CA ALA A 140 0.91 -14.24 -5.65
C ALA A 140 0.77 -14.26 -4.12
N GLY A 141 -0.46 -14.44 -3.61
CA GLY A 141 -0.73 -14.57 -2.17
C GLY A 141 -0.49 -13.29 -1.36
N VAL A 142 -0.58 -12.13 -1.99
CA VAL A 142 -0.20 -10.84 -1.38
C VAL A 142 -1.37 -10.06 -0.76
N PHE A 143 -2.61 -10.45 -1.07
CA PHE A 143 -3.83 -9.76 -0.69
C PHE A 143 -4.35 -10.12 0.71
N PRO A 144 -4.37 -11.40 1.16
CA PRO A 144 -5.04 -11.75 2.40
C PRO A 144 -4.49 -11.11 3.69
N ASN A 145 -3.22 -10.69 3.66
CA ASN A 145 -2.56 -10.02 4.79
C ASN A 145 -2.23 -8.56 4.47
N ALA A 146 -3.04 -7.91 3.65
CA ALA A 146 -2.82 -6.51 3.30
C ALA A 146 -3.09 -5.61 4.52
N LEU A 147 -2.19 -4.66 4.77
CA LEU A 147 -2.27 -3.73 5.90
C LEU A 147 -2.94 -2.43 5.45
N ARG A 148 -4.01 -2.03 6.13
CA ARG A 148 -4.63 -0.71 5.95
C ARG A 148 -3.76 0.36 6.61
N LEU A 149 -3.42 1.41 5.86
CA LEU A 149 -2.49 2.45 6.30
C LEU A 149 -3.29 3.65 6.87
N ASN A 150 -3.69 3.54 8.13
CA ASN A 150 -4.58 4.51 8.76
C ASN A 150 -3.94 5.88 8.98
N GLN A 151 -2.68 5.92 9.43
CA GLN A 151 -1.96 7.17 9.64
C GLN A 151 -1.67 7.86 8.31
N LEU A 152 -1.36 7.07 7.26
CA LEU A 152 -1.23 7.60 5.91
C LEU A 152 -2.55 8.22 5.41
N ASN A 153 -3.68 7.56 5.65
CA ASN A 153 -4.99 8.10 5.28
C ASN A 153 -5.30 9.42 6.01
N ILE A 154 -4.98 9.51 7.31
CA ILE A 154 -5.13 10.76 8.09
C ILE A 154 -4.24 11.86 7.52
N LEU A 155 -2.98 11.54 7.21
CA LEU A 155 -2.03 12.48 6.64
C LEU A 155 -2.52 13.04 5.30
N LEU A 156 -2.93 12.16 4.38
CA LEU A 156 -3.45 12.55 3.08
C LEU A 156 -4.73 13.38 3.21
N ARG A 157 -5.68 12.97 4.06
CA ARG A 157 -6.89 13.74 4.35
C ARG A 157 -6.59 15.17 4.80
N ASN A 158 -5.59 15.35 5.66
CA ASN A 158 -5.23 16.66 6.18
C ASN A 158 -4.44 17.49 5.16
N SER A 159 -3.68 16.85 4.28
CA SER A 159 -2.78 17.52 3.33
C SER A 159 -3.47 17.90 2.01
N CYS A 160 -4.51 17.17 1.59
CA CYS A 160 -5.29 17.48 0.39
C CYS A 160 -6.81 17.30 0.64
N PRO A 161 -7.42 18.13 1.51
CA PRO A 161 -8.79 17.91 2.00
C PRO A 161 -9.86 17.95 0.91
N GLU A 162 -9.73 18.83 -0.09
CA GLU A 162 -10.71 18.95 -1.18
C GLU A 162 -10.75 17.71 -2.07
N TYR A 163 -9.58 17.20 -2.47
CA TYR A 163 -9.45 15.93 -3.19
C TYR A 163 -10.02 14.78 -2.35
N TRP A 164 -9.62 14.71 -1.07
CA TRP A 164 -10.02 13.64 -0.17
C TRP A 164 -11.53 13.57 0.02
N GLU A 165 -12.19 14.71 0.25
CA GLU A 165 -13.64 14.79 0.42
C GLU A 165 -14.38 14.36 -0.86
N LYS A 166 -13.96 14.89 -2.02
CA LYS A 166 -14.54 14.51 -3.32
C LYS A 166 -14.40 13.00 -3.58
N ARG A 167 -13.23 12.44 -3.30
CA ARG A 167 -12.97 11.00 -3.47
C ARG A 167 -13.81 10.17 -2.49
N MET A 168 -13.94 10.60 -1.24
CA MET A 168 -14.76 9.94 -0.22
C MET A 168 -16.22 9.85 -0.64
N GLN A 169 -16.82 10.94 -1.12
CA GLN A 169 -18.21 10.93 -1.56
C GLN A 169 -18.42 9.99 -2.76
N THR A 170 -17.50 10.04 -3.73
CA THR A 170 -17.56 9.18 -4.92
C THR A 170 -17.45 7.70 -4.54
N GLU A 171 -16.45 7.33 -3.72
CA GLU A 171 -16.27 5.94 -3.30
C GLU A 171 -17.37 5.46 -2.35
N ARG A 172 -17.99 6.34 -1.56
CA ARG A 172 -19.13 5.97 -0.70
C ARG A 172 -20.31 5.49 -1.54
N VAL A 173 -20.67 6.23 -2.59
CA VAL A 173 -21.74 5.85 -3.52
C VAL A 173 -21.42 4.50 -4.16
N GLU A 174 -20.17 4.34 -4.62
CA GLU A 174 -19.73 3.12 -5.28
C GLU A 174 -19.71 1.91 -4.35
N ARG A 175 -19.25 2.06 -3.10
CA ARG A 175 -19.26 0.98 -2.09
C ARG A 175 -20.68 0.52 -1.78
N VAL A 176 -21.64 1.44 -1.67
CA VAL A 176 -23.05 1.10 -1.46
C VAL A 176 -23.60 0.33 -2.66
N ARG A 177 -23.29 0.77 -3.89
CA ARG A 177 -23.67 0.07 -5.12
C ARG A 177 -23.13 -1.37 -5.15
N LEU A 178 -21.83 -1.54 -4.90
CA LEU A 178 -21.19 -2.86 -4.90
C LEU A 178 -21.71 -3.77 -3.79
N ALA A 179 -21.98 -3.23 -2.60
CA ALA A 179 -22.56 -4.00 -1.50
C ALA A 179 -23.98 -4.48 -1.85
N ARG A 180 -24.79 -3.63 -2.47
CA ARG A 180 -26.13 -4.02 -2.98
C ARG A 180 -26.03 -5.15 -3.99
N GLU A 181 -25.14 -5.04 -4.97
CA GLU A 181 -24.93 -6.07 -6.00
C GLU A 181 -24.39 -7.38 -5.43
N HIS A 182 -23.56 -7.31 -4.39
CA HIS A 182 -23.08 -8.48 -3.67
C HIS A 182 -24.26 -9.23 -3.03
N TRP A 183 -25.09 -8.53 -2.24
CA TRP A 183 -26.23 -9.17 -1.56
C TRP A 183 -27.29 -9.66 -2.54
N GLU A 184 -27.55 -8.96 -3.63
CA GLU A 184 -28.45 -9.45 -4.67
C GLU A 184 -27.95 -10.74 -5.34
N ARG A 185 -26.63 -10.85 -5.59
CA ARG A 185 -26.03 -12.09 -6.10
C ARG A 185 -26.15 -13.23 -5.10
N GLN A 186 -25.91 -12.96 -3.82
CA GLN A 186 -26.08 -13.95 -2.75
C GLN A 186 -27.53 -14.41 -2.62
N CYS A 187 -28.50 -13.49 -2.67
CA CYS A 187 -29.92 -13.83 -2.66
C CYS A 187 -30.29 -14.71 -3.86
N ARG A 188 -29.87 -14.36 -5.08
CA ARG A 188 -30.13 -15.16 -6.29
C ARG A 188 -29.57 -16.57 -6.18
N ALA A 189 -28.30 -16.68 -5.75
CA ALA A 189 -27.66 -17.97 -5.51
C ALA A 189 -28.40 -18.81 -4.47
N PHE A 190 -28.92 -18.19 -3.41
CA PHE A 190 -29.72 -18.88 -2.38
C PHE A 190 -31.09 -19.33 -2.89
N THR A 191 -31.78 -18.50 -3.68
CA THR A 191 -33.12 -18.80 -4.22
C THR A 191 -33.08 -19.72 -5.45
N GLY A 192 -31.90 -20.01 -6.00
CA GLY A 192 -31.74 -20.87 -7.18
C GLY A 192 -32.28 -20.27 -8.49
N ILE A 193 -32.34 -18.93 -8.60
CA ILE A 193 -32.75 -18.19 -9.80
C ILE A 193 -31.52 -17.56 -10.44
#